data_AF-A0A891LV40-F1
#
_entry.id   AF-A0A891LV40-F1
#
_cell.length_a   1.000
_cell.length_b   1.000
_cell.length_c   1.000
_cell.angle_alpha   90.00
_cell.angle_beta   90.00
_cell.angle_gamma   90.00
#
_symmetry.space_group_name_H-M   'P 1'
#
loop_
_entity.id
_entity.type
_entity.pdbx_description
1 polymer ?
#
loop_
_entity_poly.entity_id
_entity_poly.type
_entity_poly.pdbx_seq_one_letter_code
_entity_poly.pdbx_strand_id
1 'polypeptide(L)'
;GLFYTKEQAEQTMEEKGYKFVEDSGRGYRRVVPSPLPINIVELDSIETLIKHGTLVIAAGGGGIPVVKEEGNYKGVDAVIDKDKTSALLAAHLKSDQLIILTAVDYVYINYGKDNQEALGEVTVDEMNQHIADG
;
A
#
# COMPACT_ATOMS: atom_id res chain seq x y z
N GLY A 1 -4.68 -13.07 -5.33
CA GLY A 1 -3.83 -14.25 -5.10
C GLY A 1 -4.65 -15.50 -5.30
N LEU A 2 -4.00 -16.65 -5.46
CA LEU A 2 -4.68 -17.96 -5.53
C LEU A 2 -5.32 -18.29 -4.18
N PHE A 3 -6.47 -18.96 -4.23
CA PHE A 3 -7.09 -19.58 -3.05
C PHE A 3 -6.61 -21.02 -2.95
N TYR A 4 -6.30 -21.45 -1.73
CA TYR A 4 -5.79 -22.78 -1.40
C TYR A 4 -6.85 -23.52 -0.59
N THR A 5 -6.91 -24.85 -0.73
CA THR A 5 -7.59 -25.67 0.27
C THR A 5 -6.80 -25.67 1.58
N LYS A 6 -7.41 -26.15 2.65
CA LYS A 6 -6.73 -26.28 3.94
C LYS A 6 -5.50 -27.16 3.84
N GLU A 7 -5.63 -28.31 3.17
CA GLU A 7 -4.57 -29.30 3.00
C GLU A 7 -3.42 -28.72 2.16
N GLN A 8 -3.72 -28.00 1.09
CA GLN A 8 -2.70 -27.34 0.26
C GLN A 8 -1.95 -26.25 1.03
N ALA A 9 -2.68 -25.47 1.84
CA ALA A 9 -2.07 -24.47 2.71
C ALA A 9 -1.15 -25.13 3.73
N GLU A 10 -1.62 -26.15 4.46
CA GLU A 10 -0.86 -26.91 5.47
C GLU A 10 0.43 -27.50 4.87
N GLN A 11 0.32 -28.19 3.74
CA GLN A 11 1.49 -28.73 3.04
C GLN A 11 2.49 -27.63 2.65
N THR A 12 2.01 -26.51 2.11
CA THR A 12 2.88 -25.39 1.72
C THR A 12 3.52 -24.71 2.93
N MET A 13 2.83 -24.66 4.07
CA MET A 13 3.38 -24.13 5.32
C MET A 13 4.54 -24.99 5.82
N GLU A 14 4.42 -26.32 5.77
CA GLU A 14 5.49 -27.24 6.16
C GLU A 14 6.70 -27.17 5.22
N GLU A 15 6.46 -27.13 3.90
CA GLU A 15 7.53 -27.15 2.90
C GLU A 15 8.31 -25.83 2.81
N LYS A 16 7.61 -24.68 2.92
CA LYS A 16 8.16 -23.36 2.60
C LYS A 16 8.14 -22.36 3.75
N GLY A 17 7.53 -22.71 4.88
CA GLY A 17 7.39 -21.82 6.03
C GLY A 17 6.50 -20.60 5.78
N TYR A 18 5.63 -20.65 4.75
CA TYR A 18 4.70 -19.58 4.46
C TYR A 18 3.61 -19.49 5.53
N LYS A 19 2.91 -18.35 5.58
CA LYS A 19 1.76 -18.15 6.46
C LYS A 19 0.49 -18.04 5.63
N PHE A 20 -0.58 -18.68 6.09
CA PHE A 20 -1.89 -18.64 5.45
C PHE A 20 -2.96 -18.24 6.45
N VAL A 21 -4.00 -17.56 5.96
CA VAL A 21 -5.21 -17.25 6.72
C VAL A 21 -6.44 -17.65 5.90
N GLU A 22 -7.51 -18.04 6.59
CA GLU A 22 -8.81 -18.28 5.96
C GLU A 22 -9.41 -16.94 5.50
N ASP A 23 -9.95 -16.90 4.29
CA ASP A 23 -10.58 -15.72 3.69
C ASP A 23 -12.09 -15.95 3.55
N SER A 24 -12.83 -15.81 4.66
CA SER A 24 -14.31 -15.77 4.70
C SER A 24 -15.00 -16.89 3.91
N GLY A 25 -14.57 -18.15 4.08
CA GLY A 25 -15.16 -19.31 3.41
C GLY A 25 -14.78 -19.48 1.93
N ARG A 26 -13.90 -18.62 1.39
CA ARG A 26 -13.40 -18.71 0.00
C ARG A 26 -12.14 -19.58 -0.12
N GLY A 27 -11.67 -20.15 0.99
CA GLY A 27 -10.43 -20.90 1.10
C GLY A 27 -9.34 -20.14 1.85
N TYR A 28 -8.11 -20.61 1.75
CA TYR A 28 -6.94 -20.06 2.44
C TYR A 28 -6.11 -19.20 1.49
N ARG A 29 -5.52 -18.13 2.02
CA ARG A 29 -4.63 -17.25 1.27
C ARG A 29 -3.32 -17.05 1.98
N ARG A 30 -2.23 -17.05 1.21
CA ARG A 30 -0.92 -16.67 1.69
C ARG A 30 -0.97 -15.22 2.15
N VAL A 31 -0.49 -14.97 3.37
CA VAL A 31 -0.26 -13.64 3.90
C VAL A 31 1.23 -13.36 3.91
N VAL A 32 1.56 -12.11 3.61
CA VAL A 32 2.92 -11.59 3.64
C VAL A 32 2.92 -10.27 4.43
N PRO A 33 4.05 -9.85 5.00
CA PRO A 33 4.15 -8.57 5.67
C PRO A 33 3.76 -7.39 4.77
N SER A 34 3.22 -6.34 5.38
CA SER A 34 2.95 -5.06 4.73
C SER A 34 3.72 -3.93 5.43
N PRO A 35 5.05 -3.84 5.23
CA PRO A 35 5.88 -2.84 5.89
C PRO A 35 5.58 -1.43 5.37
N LEU A 36 5.93 -0.41 6.17
CA LEU A 36 5.89 0.98 5.72
C LEU A 36 7.04 1.24 4.72
N PRO A 37 6.78 1.96 3.61
CA PRO A 37 7.86 2.40 2.74
C PRO A 37 8.69 3.46 3.45
N ILE A 38 10.03 3.34 3.34
CA ILE A 38 10.97 4.27 3.99
C ILE A 38 11.83 5.05 2.99
N ASN A 39 11.99 4.53 1.76
CA ASN A 39 12.74 5.17 0.69
C ASN A 39 12.32 4.60 -0.67
N ILE A 40 12.63 5.32 -1.75
CA ILE A 40 12.47 4.89 -3.14
C ILE A 40 13.86 4.81 -3.78
N VAL A 41 14.26 3.61 -4.21
CA VAL A 41 15.61 3.36 -4.71
C VAL A 41 15.91 4.16 -5.99
N GLU A 42 14.93 4.27 -6.89
CA GLU A 42 15.06 4.95 -8.18
C GLU A 42 14.67 6.45 -8.13
N LEU A 43 14.60 7.06 -6.95
CA LEU A 43 14.11 8.43 -6.77
C LEU A 43 14.83 9.44 -7.66
N ASP A 44 16.17 9.42 -7.70
CA ASP A 44 16.97 10.36 -8.49
C ASP A 44 16.67 10.27 -9.99
N SER A 45 16.43 9.05 -10.49
CA SER A 45 16.05 8.81 -11.88
C SER A 45 14.66 9.35 -12.19
N ILE A 46 13.70 9.12 -11.28
CA ILE A 46 12.34 9.65 -11.39
C ILE A 46 12.36 11.18 -11.42
N GLU A 47 13.08 11.80 -10.48
CA GLU A 47 13.25 13.25 -10.42
C GLU A 47 13.86 13.82 -11.70
N THR A 48 14.89 13.16 -12.22
CA THR A 48 15.57 13.61 -13.44
C THR A 48 14.60 13.62 -14.62
N LEU A 49 13.80 12.57 -14.80
CA LEU A 49 12.81 12.49 -15.87
C LEU A 49 11.72 13.57 -15.73
N ILE A 50 11.20 13.78 -14.52
CA ILE A 50 10.19 14.80 -14.24
C ILE A 50 10.75 16.21 -14.53
N LYS A 51 11.99 16.51 -14.11
CA LYS A 51 12.65 17.81 -14.36
C LYS A 51 12.82 18.11 -15.85
N HIS A 52 12.85 17.09 -16.70
CA HIS A 52 12.90 17.23 -18.16
C HIS A 52 11.51 17.26 -18.82
N GLY A 53 10.43 17.39 -18.05
CA GLY A 53 9.07 17.46 -18.56
C GLY A 53 8.50 16.12 -19.02
N THR A 54 9.07 15.00 -18.56
CA THR A 54 8.57 13.66 -18.89
C THR A 54 7.42 13.27 -17.96
N LEU A 55 6.33 12.73 -18.52
CA LEU A 55 5.31 12.04 -17.74
C LEU A 55 5.86 10.68 -17.27
N VAL A 56 6.05 10.53 -15.96
CA VAL A 56 6.63 9.32 -15.35
C VAL A 56 5.56 8.45 -14.72
N ILE A 57 5.60 7.15 -15.02
CA ILE A 57 4.85 6.12 -14.29
C ILE A 57 5.86 5.37 -13.41
N ALA A 58 5.68 5.43 -12.10
CA ALA A 58 6.56 4.83 -11.11
C ALA A 58 5.77 4.18 -9.97
N ALA A 59 6.46 3.46 -9.08
CA ALA A 59 5.88 2.87 -7.87
C ALA A 59 4.65 1.95 -8.11
N GLY A 60 4.58 1.30 -9.28
CA GLY A 60 3.49 0.40 -9.63
C GLY A 60 3.25 -0.66 -8.55
N GLY A 61 2.00 -0.79 -8.09
CA GLY A 61 1.61 -1.73 -7.04
C GLY A 61 2.23 -1.47 -5.67
N GLY A 62 2.80 -0.28 -5.43
CA GLY A 62 3.53 0.07 -4.21
C GLY A 62 5.06 -0.09 -4.31
N GLY A 63 5.55 -0.61 -5.44
CA GLY A 63 6.98 -0.89 -5.67
C GLY A 63 7.40 -2.30 -5.27
N ILE A 64 8.59 -2.71 -5.71
CA ILE A 64 9.19 -4.01 -5.35
C ILE A 64 9.84 -3.86 -3.97
N PRO A 65 9.41 -4.61 -2.94
CA PRO A 65 9.99 -4.49 -1.61
C PRO A 65 11.42 -5.03 -1.59
N VAL A 66 12.35 -4.19 -1.15
CA VAL A 66 13.76 -4.55 -0.98
C VAL A 66 14.26 -4.10 0.39
N VAL A 67 15.20 -4.86 0.95
CA VAL A 67 15.98 -4.46 2.12
C VAL A 67 17.43 -4.26 1.72
N LYS A 68 18.12 -3.33 2.40
CA LYS A 68 19.55 -3.08 2.18
C LYS A 68 20.38 -3.87 3.18
N GLU A 69 21.15 -4.84 2.69
CA GLU A 69 22.04 -5.71 3.47
C GLU A 69 23.44 -5.64 2.85
N GLU A 70 24.47 -5.33 3.67
CA GLU A 70 25.88 -5.30 3.22
C GLU A 70 26.14 -4.46 1.97
N GLY A 71 25.40 -3.35 1.82
CA GLY A 71 25.51 -2.44 0.67
C GLY A 71 24.72 -2.85 -0.58
N ASN A 72 24.10 -4.03 -0.58
CA ASN A 72 23.29 -4.55 -1.68
C ASN A 72 21.80 -4.50 -1.35
N TYR A 73 20.95 -4.50 -2.38
CA TYR A 73 19.50 -4.64 -2.23
C TYR A 73 19.07 -6.07 -2.46
N LYS A 74 18.21 -6.57 -1.56
CA LYS A 74 17.64 -7.91 -1.62
C LYS A 74 16.12 -7.83 -1.62
N GLY A 75 15.49 -8.44 -2.61
CA GLY A 75 14.04 -8.56 -2.68
C GLY A 75 13.49 -9.41 -1.53
N VAL A 76 12.35 -8.98 -0.98
CA VAL A 76 11.65 -9.71 0.09
C VAL A 76 10.19 -9.92 -0.25
N ASP A 77 9.63 -11.03 0.21
CA ASP A 77 8.21 -11.34 0.05
C ASP A 77 7.39 -10.45 0.99
N ALA A 78 6.96 -9.30 0.49
CA ALA A 78 6.10 -8.34 1.16
C ALA A 78 5.19 -7.64 0.14
N VAL A 79 4.21 -6.89 0.60
CA VAL A 79 3.43 -5.96 -0.23
C VAL A 79 3.46 -4.61 0.44
N ILE A 80 3.95 -3.59 -0.26
CA ILE A 80 3.94 -2.23 0.24
C ILE A 80 2.64 -1.57 -0.22
N ASP A 81 1.99 -0.83 0.68
CA ASP A 81 0.78 -0.09 0.35
C ASP A 81 1.06 1.00 -0.71
N LYS A 82 0.30 0.98 -1.80
CA LYS A 82 0.48 1.88 -2.94
C LYS A 82 0.25 3.35 -2.60
N ASP A 83 -0.67 3.65 -1.69
CA ASP A 83 -1.06 5.01 -1.36
C ASP A 83 0.00 5.60 -0.42
N LYS A 84 0.55 4.79 0.50
CA LYS A 84 1.72 5.16 1.32
C LYS A 84 2.97 5.39 0.48
N THR A 85 3.25 4.54 -0.52
CA THR A 85 4.39 4.76 -1.43
C THR A 85 4.18 6.04 -2.25
N SER A 86 2.95 6.30 -2.71
CA SER A 86 2.62 7.52 -3.44
C SER A 86 2.79 8.77 -2.58
N ALA A 87 2.39 8.72 -1.31
CA ALA A 87 2.62 9.79 -0.34
C ALA A 87 4.12 10.03 -0.09
N LEU A 88 4.91 8.96 0.06
CA LEU A 88 6.36 9.07 0.20
C LEU A 88 7.01 9.71 -1.04
N LEU A 89 6.61 9.26 -2.24
CA LEU A 89 7.12 9.83 -3.50
C LEU A 89 6.75 11.31 -3.61
N ALA A 90 5.48 11.67 -3.36
CA ALA A 90 5.01 13.05 -3.42
C ALA A 90 5.78 13.96 -2.44
N ALA A 91 6.06 13.47 -1.23
CA ALA A 91 6.86 14.18 -0.24
C ALA A 91 8.31 14.42 -0.71
N HIS A 92 8.96 13.41 -1.29
CA HIS A 92 10.32 13.55 -1.83
C HIS A 92 10.38 14.52 -3.02
N LEU A 93 9.42 14.40 -3.94
CA LEU A 93 9.31 15.28 -5.11
C LEU A 93 8.85 16.70 -4.75
N LYS A 94 8.44 16.93 -3.50
CA LYS A 94 7.80 18.18 -3.04
C LYS A 94 6.62 18.56 -3.94
N SER A 95 5.79 17.57 -4.25
CA SER A 95 4.59 17.78 -5.07
C SER A 95 3.63 18.70 -4.35
N ASP A 96 3.01 19.62 -5.09
CA ASP A 96 2.00 20.53 -4.52
C ASP A 96 0.75 19.77 -4.05
N GLN A 97 0.44 18.63 -4.69
CA GLN A 97 -0.74 17.83 -4.41
C GLN A 97 -0.45 16.33 -4.58
N LEU A 98 -1.14 15.52 -3.77
CA LEU A 98 -1.27 14.07 -3.92
C LEU A 98 -2.74 13.75 -4.19
N ILE A 99 -3.02 13.08 -5.31
CA ILE A 99 -4.38 12.71 -5.71
C ILE A 99 -4.51 11.20 -5.70
N ILE A 100 -5.41 10.66 -4.87
CA ILE A 100 -5.72 9.23 -4.80
C ILE A 100 -7.08 9.00 -5.46
N LEU A 101 -7.08 8.29 -6.58
CA LEU A 101 -8.30 7.92 -7.29
C LEU A 101 -8.81 6.56 -6.80
N THR A 102 -10.07 6.51 -6.37
CA THR A 102 -10.72 5.31 -5.83
C THR A 102 -12.14 5.15 -6.37
N ALA A 103 -12.86 4.10 -5.94
CA ALA A 103 -14.17 3.72 -6.44
C ALA A 103 -15.36 4.45 -5.78
N VAL A 104 -15.09 5.41 -4.89
CA VAL A 104 -16.09 6.22 -4.19
C VAL A 104 -15.81 7.69 -4.42
N ASP A 105 -16.87 8.49 -4.50
CA ASP A 105 -16.77 9.92 -4.84
C ASP A 105 -16.19 10.78 -3.72
N TYR A 106 -16.43 10.39 -2.46
CA TYR A 106 -15.95 11.08 -1.26
C TYR A 106 -15.41 10.07 -0.25
N VAL A 107 -14.61 10.56 0.69
CA VAL A 107 -14.41 9.85 1.96
C VAL A 107 -15.66 10.06 2.80
N TYR A 108 -16.14 9.02 3.46
CA TYR A 108 -17.36 9.09 4.28
C TYR A 108 -17.05 8.69 5.72
N ILE A 109 -17.65 9.37 6.69
CA ILE A 109 -17.80 8.86 8.06
C ILE A 109 -19.05 8.00 8.16
N ASN A 110 -19.05 7.04 9.08
CA ASN A 110 -20.14 6.06 9.22
C ASN A 110 -20.46 5.31 7.91
N TYR A 111 -19.44 4.98 7.12
CA TYR A 111 -19.61 4.35 5.82
C TYR A 111 -20.46 3.07 5.89
N GLY A 112 -21.48 2.98 5.04
CA GLY A 112 -22.43 1.87 4.97
C GLY A 112 -23.51 1.85 6.06
N LYS A 113 -23.61 2.89 6.91
CA LYS A 113 -24.64 3.01 7.96
C LYS A 113 -25.69 4.07 7.59
N ASP A 114 -26.83 4.07 8.29
CA ASP A 114 -27.93 5.03 8.07
C ASP A 114 -27.50 6.50 8.30
N ASN A 115 -26.49 6.72 9.14
CA ASN A 115 -25.91 8.02 9.45
C ASN A 115 -24.61 8.31 8.68
N GLN A 116 -24.44 7.71 7.48
CA GLN A 116 -23.32 7.99 6.58
C GLN A 116 -23.29 9.46 6.17
N GLU A 117 -22.12 10.09 6.23
CA GLU A 117 -21.91 11.50 5.85
C GLU A 117 -20.66 11.65 4.99
N ALA A 118 -20.76 12.42 3.91
CA ALA A 118 -19.66 12.68 2.99
C ALA A 118 -18.76 13.80 3.53
N LEU A 119 -17.45 13.56 3.55
CA LEU A 119 -16.44 14.56 3.88
C LEU A 119 -16.05 15.35 2.63
N GLY A 120 -16.14 16.68 2.73
CA GLY A 120 -15.67 17.62 1.71
C GLY A 120 -14.26 18.12 1.99
N GLU A 121 -14.09 19.42 2.14
CA GLU A 121 -12.85 20.02 2.63
C GLU A 121 -12.73 19.77 4.14
N VAL A 122 -11.61 19.18 4.54
CA VAL A 122 -11.33 18.78 5.92
C VAL A 122 -9.87 19.05 6.25
N THR A 123 -9.60 19.28 7.53
CA THR A 123 -8.27 19.47 8.07
C THR A 123 -7.66 18.14 8.52
N VAL A 124 -6.33 18.12 8.69
CA VAL A 124 -5.62 16.94 9.23
C VAL A 124 -6.08 16.61 10.65
N ASP A 125 -6.40 17.62 11.46
CA ASP A 125 -6.84 17.43 12.84
C ASP A 125 -8.22 16.77 12.91
N GLU A 126 -9.16 17.20 12.07
CA GLU A 126 -10.48 16.54 11.93
C GLU A 126 -10.34 15.09 11.49
N MET A 127 -9.46 14.82 10.51
CA MET A 127 -9.20 13.46 10.05
C MET A 127 -8.57 12.58 11.14
N ASN A 128 -7.65 13.12 11.93
CA ASN A 128 -7.07 12.41 13.07
C ASN A 128 -8.11 12.12 14.15
N GLN A 129 -9.03 13.05 14.39
CA GLN A 129 -10.14 12.83 15.32
C GLN A 129 -11.03 11.69 14.85
N HIS A 130 -11.41 11.64 13.57
CA HIS A 130 -12.18 10.53 13.02
C HIS A 130 -11.45 9.19 13.14
N ILE A 131 -10.13 9.14 12.93
CA ILE A 131 -9.34 7.90 13.16
C ILE A 131 -9.41 7.46 14.64
N ALA A 132 -9.38 8.41 15.58
CA ALA A 132 -9.45 8.12 17.01
C ALA A 132 -10.85 7.66 17.44
N ASP A 133 -11.90 8.19 16.82
CA ASP A 133 -13.30 7.88 17.12
C ASP A 133 -13.74 6.50 16.58
N GLY A 134 -13.10 6.02 15.50
CA GLY A 134 -13.34 4.69 14.89
C GLY A 134 -14.34 4.69 13.76
#